data_AF-A0A365GWV1-F1
#
_entry.id   AF-A0A365GWV1-F1
#
_cell.length_a   1.000
_cell.length_b   1.000
_cell.length_c   1.000
_cell.angle_alpha   90.00
_cell.angle_beta   90.00
_cell.angle_gamma   90.00
#
_symmetry.space_group_name_H-M   'P 1'
#
loop_
_entity.id
_entity.type
_entity.pdbx_description
1 polymer ?
#
loop_
_entity_poly.entity_id
_entity_poly.type
_entity_poly.pdbx_seq_one_letter_code
_entity_poly.pdbx_strand_id
1 'polypeptide(L)'
;MDDRSPFEWHRVGEDAPNVPVVSVVRALAAAGHRIIYMSGRSEECRAATGVWIAQHIGVPGEALYMRRARDNRPDEVVKRELYERWVAPVHEVTAVLDDRAKVVAMWRALGLTVLQVAEGDF
;
A
#
# COMPACT_ATOMS: atom_id res chain seq x y z
N MET A 1 17.45 -7.19 -2.41
CA MET A 1 17.68 -5.98 -1.59
C MET A 1 17.84 -4.85 -2.57
N ASP A 2 16.86 -3.96 -2.63
CA ASP A 2 16.97 -2.76 -3.44
C ASP A 2 17.93 -1.78 -2.77
N ASP A 3 18.92 -1.32 -3.52
CA ASP A 3 19.98 -0.41 -3.11
C ASP A 3 19.53 1.06 -3.17
N ARG A 4 18.30 1.34 -2.70
CA ARG A 4 17.74 2.69 -2.69
C ARG A 4 17.14 3.06 -1.35
N SER A 5 17.28 4.33 -0.98
CA SER A 5 16.64 4.88 0.20
C SER A 5 15.11 4.91 0.02
N PRO A 6 14.32 4.70 1.10
CA PRO A 6 12.88 4.74 1.04
C PRO A 6 12.33 6.02 0.40
N PHE A 7 13.04 7.15 0.52
CA PHE A 7 12.62 8.48 0.04
C PHE A 7 13.09 8.82 -1.38
N GLU A 8 13.81 7.91 -2.07
CA GLU A 8 14.22 8.11 -3.47
C GLU A 8 13.08 7.83 -4.44
N TRP A 9 12.10 8.73 -4.49
CA TRP A 9 10.86 8.59 -5.27
C TRP A 9 11.06 8.36 -6.77
N HIS A 10 12.16 8.85 -7.34
CA HIS A 10 12.46 8.74 -8.77
C HIS A 10 12.90 7.33 -9.19
N ARG A 11 13.33 6.47 -8.25
CA ARG A 11 13.82 5.10 -8.52
C ARG A 11 12.80 4.01 -8.20
N VAL A 12 11.56 4.39 -7.88
CA VAL A 12 10.47 3.45 -7.54
C VAL A 12 10.23 2.39 -8.62
N GLY A 13 10.47 2.72 -9.89
CA GLY A 13 10.33 1.76 -10.99
C GLY A 13 11.34 0.62 -10.97
N GLU A 14 12.42 0.74 -10.20
CA GLU A 14 13.49 -0.28 -10.10
C GLU A 14 13.18 -1.34 -9.04
N ASP A 15 12.14 -1.13 -8.21
CA ASP A 15 11.83 -2.00 -7.07
C ASP A 15 11.57 -3.45 -7.49
N ALA A 16 12.20 -4.41 -6.82
CA ALA A 16 11.88 -5.82 -7.00
C ALA A 16 10.51 -6.16 -6.35
N PRO A 17 9.62 -6.90 -7.03
CA PRO A 17 8.34 -7.27 -6.46
C PRO A 17 8.48 -8.35 -5.38
N ASN A 18 7.72 -8.22 -4.30
CA ASN A 18 7.50 -9.30 -3.35
C ASN A 18 6.54 -10.34 -3.97
N VAL A 19 7.11 -11.35 -4.63
CA VAL A 19 6.37 -12.35 -5.42
C VAL A 19 5.29 -13.10 -4.61
N PRO A 20 5.54 -13.54 -3.37
CA PRO A 20 4.48 -14.09 -2.51
C PRO A 20 3.29 -13.13 -2.31
N VAL A 21 3.54 -11.86 -2.00
CA VAL A 21 2.47 -10.86 -1.80
C VAL A 21 1.69 -10.59 -3.08
N VAL A 22 2.39 -10.48 -4.22
CA VAL A 22 1.75 -10.35 -5.54
C VAL A 22 0.80 -11.52 -5.81
N SER A 23 1.21 -12.74 -5.45
CA SER A 23 0.38 -13.94 -5.62
C SER A 23 -0.89 -13.89 -4.77
N VAL A 24 -0.80 -13.40 -3.53
CA VAL A 24 -1.97 -13.20 -2.66
C VAL A 24 -2.91 -12.15 -3.24
N VAL A 25 -2.39 -11.00 -3.70
CA VAL A 25 -3.21 -9.94 -4.31
C VAL A 25 -3.96 -10.46 -5.54
N ARG A 26 -3.27 -11.22 -6.42
CA ARG A 26 -3.87 -11.85 -7.59
C ARG A 26 -4.96 -12.86 -7.21
N ALA A 27 -4.73 -13.67 -6.19
CA ALA A 27 -5.72 -14.65 -5.72
C ALA A 27 -6.98 -13.96 -5.18
N LEU A 28 -6.83 -12.90 -4.39
CA LEU A 28 -7.96 -12.11 -3.88
C LEU A 28 -8.75 -11.46 -5.02
N ALA A 29 -8.07 -10.87 -5.99
CA ALA A 29 -8.71 -10.29 -7.17
C ALA A 29 -9.46 -11.34 -8.00
N ALA A 30 -8.85 -12.51 -8.23
CA ALA A 30 -9.48 -13.63 -8.94
C ALA A 30 -10.72 -14.18 -8.20
N ALA A 31 -10.74 -14.09 -6.87
CA ALA A 31 -11.90 -14.42 -6.04
C ALA A 31 -12.99 -13.33 -6.01
N GLY A 32 -12.81 -12.22 -6.75
CA GLY A 32 -13.80 -11.15 -6.88
C GLY A 32 -13.66 -10.01 -5.87
N HIS A 33 -12.59 -9.99 -5.07
CA HIS A 33 -12.32 -8.86 -4.19
C HIS A 33 -11.83 -7.65 -4.99
N ARG A 34 -12.30 -6.46 -4.60
CA ARG A 34 -11.76 -5.19 -5.11
C ARG A 34 -10.43 -4.89 -4.43
N ILE A 35 -9.45 -4.43 -5.21
CA ILE A 35 -8.12 -4.11 -4.70
C ILE A 35 -7.97 -2.59 -4.62
N ILE A 36 -7.62 -2.09 -3.43
CA ILE A 36 -7.24 -0.70 -3.20
C ILE A 36 -5.76 -0.69 -2.83
N TYR A 37 -4.97 0.10 -3.56
CA TYR A 37 -3.57 0.32 -3.22
C TYR A 37 -3.45 1.58 -2.36
N MET A 38 -2.70 1.50 -1.27
CA MET A 38 -2.43 2.63 -0.39
C MET A 38 -0.95 2.70 -0.04
N SER A 39 -0.32 3.83 -0.34
CA SER A 39 1.12 4.01 -0.21
C SER A 39 1.49 5.20 0.67
N GLY A 40 2.49 5.03 1.53
CA GLY A 40 3.14 6.12 2.26
C GLY A 40 4.08 6.96 1.38
N ARG A 41 4.34 6.55 0.13
CA ARG A 41 5.15 7.32 -0.81
C ARG A 41 4.41 8.59 -1.25
N SER A 42 5.17 9.65 -1.51
CA SER A 42 4.60 10.90 -2.03
C SER A 42 3.93 10.68 -3.39
N GLU A 43 2.81 11.36 -3.63
CA GLU A 43 2.10 11.36 -4.90
C GLU A 43 2.95 11.84 -6.10
N GLU A 44 4.10 12.47 -5.86
CA GLU A 44 5.09 12.82 -6.88
C GLU A 44 5.54 11.58 -7.69
N CYS A 45 5.55 10.39 -7.09
CA CYS A 45 5.85 9.12 -7.79
C CYS A 45 4.62 8.33 -8.24
N ARG A 46 3.43 8.94 -8.27
CA ARG A 46 2.18 8.26 -8.64
C ARG A 46 2.24 7.59 -10.01
N ALA A 47 2.77 8.29 -11.01
CA ALA A 47 2.88 7.76 -12.37
C ALA A 47 3.80 6.53 -12.42
N ALA A 48 4.99 6.63 -11.85
CA ALA A 48 5.94 5.52 -11.74
C ALA A 48 5.36 4.33 -10.95
N THR A 49 4.67 4.60 -9.83
CA THR A 49 4.01 3.58 -9.02
C THR A 49 2.91 2.85 -9.80
N GLY A 50 2.10 3.60 -10.57
CA GLY A 50 1.07 3.02 -11.42
C GLY A 50 1.64 2.10 -12.51
N VAL A 51 2.71 2.53 -13.17
CA VAL A 51 3.44 1.70 -14.15
C VAL A 51 3.99 0.43 -13.50
N TRP A 52 4.62 0.56 -12.33
CA TRP A 52 5.16 -0.58 -11.58
C TRP A 52 4.08 -1.59 -11.20
N ILE A 53 2.92 -1.12 -10.69
CA ILE A 53 1.77 -1.98 -10.37
C ILE A 53 1.30 -2.73 -11.61
N ALA A 54 1.15 -2.03 -12.74
CA ALA A 54 0.69 -2.64 -13.99
C ALA A 54 1.68 -3.71 -14.49
N GLN A 55 2.98 -3.44 -14.41
CA GLN A 55 4.03 -4.35 -14.88
C GLN A 55 4.19 -5.59 -13.99
N HIS A 56 4.21 -5.41 -12.67
CA HIS A 56 4.58 -6.49 -11.75
C HIS A 56 3.38 -7.20 -11.11
N ILE A 57 2.32 -6.46 -10.78
CA ILE A 57 1.13 -7.03 -10.15
C ILE A 57 0.12 -7.43 -11.21
N GLY A 58 -0.13 -6.58 -12.20
CA GLY A 58 -1.07 -6.86 -13.29
C GLY A 58 -2.54 -6.93 -12.85
N VAL A 59 -2.85 -6.43 -11.65
CA VAL A 59 -4.22 -6.31 -11.14
C VAL A 59 -4.57 -4.82 -11.07
N PRO A 60 -5.54 -4.34 -11.87
CA PRO A 60 -5.98 -2.96 -11.79
C PRO A 60 -6.65 -2.75 -10.42
N GLY A 61 -6.15 -1.77 -9.67
CA GLY A 61 -6.79 -1.35 -8.43
C GLY A 61 -7.96 -0.40 -8.73
N GLU A 62 -8.97 -0.41 -7.86
CA GLU A 62 -10.05 0.58 -7.88
C GLU A 62 -9.52 1.99 -7.58
N ALA A 63 -8.49 2.06 -6.72
CA ALA A 63 -7.81 3.30 -6.39
C ALA A 63 -6.34 3.08 -6.02
N LEU A 64 -5.55 4.13 -6.18
CA LEU A 64 -4.21 4.28 -5.61
C LEU A 64 -4.20 5.53 -4.72
N TYR A 65 -4.30 5.35 -3.40
CA TYR A 65 -4.18 6.45 -2.44
C TYR A 65 -2.72 6.62 -2.03
N MET A 66 -2.26 7.87 -2.03
CA MET A 66 -0.85 8.19 -1.76
C MET A 66 -0.77 9.43 -0.87
N ARG A 67 0.36 9.56 -0.18
CA ARG A 67 0.70 10.73 0.63
C ARG A 67 0.78 11.98 -0.25
N ARG A 68 0.16 13.08 0.20
CA ARG A 68 0.23 14.37 -0.51
C ARG A 68 1.67 14.88 -0.60
N ALA A 69 2.00 15.60 -1.65
CA ALA A 69 3.31 16.27 -1.76
C ALA A 69 3.58 17.16 -0.53
N ARG A 70 4.81 17.09 -0.01
CA ARG A 70 5.30 17.83 1.17
C ARG A 70 4.66 17.48 2.52
N ASP A 71 3.83 16.44 2.60
CA ASP A 71 3.33 15.93 3.88
C ASP A 71 4.37 15.02 4.55
N ASN A 72 4.97 15.49 5.64
CA ASN A 72 6.02 14.77 6.39
C ASN A 72 5.49 14.06 7.65
N ARG A 73 4.16 13.95 7.83
CA ARG A 73 3.58 13.25 8.98
C ARG A 73 3.91 11.75 8.95
N PRO A 74 3.88 11.03 10.08
CA PRO A 74 4.09 9.58 10.09
C PRO A 74 3.14 8.80 9.16
N ASP A 75 3.57 7.65 8.64
CA ASP A 75 2.79 6.84 7.68
C ASP A 75 1.45 6.41 8.24
N GLU A 76 1.41 6.01 9.51
CA GLU A 76 0.21 5.58 10.20
C GLU A 76 -0.82 6.70 10.32
N VAL A 77 -0.39 7.97 10.41
CA VAL A 77 -1.27 9.14 10.43
C VAL A 77 -1.85 9.39 9.05
N VAL A 78 -1.01 9.38 8.01
CA VAL A 78 -1.45 9.64 6.64
C VAL A 78 -2.34 8.52 6.11
N LYS A 79 -1.96 7.26 6.31
CA LYS A 79 -2.77 6.12 5.86
C LYS A 79 -4.11 6.05 6.59
N ARG A 80 -4.15 6.35 7.89
CA ARG A 80 -5.41 6.47 8.64
C ARG A 80 -6.33 7.52 8.02
N GLU A 81 -5.80 8.73 7.79
CA GLU A 81 -6.57 9.83 7.19
C GLU A 81 -7.12 9.46 5.80
N LEU A 82 -6.31 8.81 4.96
CA LEU A 82 -6.74 8.34 3.64
C LEU A 82 -7.82 7.25 3.73
N TYR A 83 -7.67 6.31 4.66
CA TYR A 83 -8.65 5.24 4.88
C TYR A 83 -9.99 5.78 5.37
N GLU A 84 -9.98 6.59 6.44
CA GLU A 84 -11.18 7.15 7.05
C GLU A 84 -11.94 8.05 6.06
N ARG A 85 -11.21 8.75 5.18
CA ARG A 85 -11.80 9.64 4.20
C ARG A 85 -12.38 8.93 2.98
N TRP A 86 -11.68 7.92 2.46
CA TRP A 86 -11.98 7.39 1.12
C TRP A 86 -12.40 5.93 1.09
N VAL A 87 -12.06 5.14 2.10
CA VAL A 87 -12.30 3.70 2.09
C VAL A 87 -13.40 3.33 3.08
N ALA A 88 -13.24 3.69 4.35
CA ALA A 88 -14.18 3.36 5.42
C ALA A 88 -15.66 3.74 5.12
N PRO A 89 -15.96 4.87 4.46
CA PRO A 89 -17.36 5.25 4.20
C PRO A 89 -18.07 4.41 3.12
N VAL A 90 -17.32 3.70 2.28
CA VAL A 90 -17.86 3.10 1.04
C VAL A 90 -17.45 1.64 0.82
N HIS A 91 -16.53 1.10 1.63
CA HIS A 91 -16.04 -0.27 1.51
C HIS A 91 -16.05 -1.01 2.84
N GLU A 92 -16.49 -2.26 2.79
CA GLU A 92 -16.25 -3.24 3.84
C GLU A 92 -14.91 -3.94 3.57
N VAL A 93 -13.91 -3.68 4.41
CA VAL A 93 -12.55 -4.19 4.18
C VAL A 93 -12.40 -5.62 4.70
N THR A 94 -12.17 -6.56 3.78
CA THR A 94 -11.90 -7.97 4.11
C THR A 94 -10.58 -8.15 4.87
N ALA A 95 -9.50 -7.54 4.37
CA ALA A 95 -8.18 -7.60 4.98
C ALA A 95 -7.28 -6.47 4.46
N VAL A 96 -6.25 -6.14 5.24
CA VAL A 96 -5.15 -5.23 4.86
C VAL A 96 -3.84 -6.01 4.80
N LEU A 97 -3.05 -5.78 3.76
CA LEU A 97 -1.68 -6.29 3.64
C LEU A 97 -0.73 -5.11 3.85
N ASP A 98 0.07 -5.15 4.92
CA ASP A 98 1.03 -4.10 5.28
C ASP A 98 2.25 -4.74 5.96
N ASP A 99 3.39 -4.08 5.99
CA ASP A 99 4.64 -4.62 6.55
C ASP A 99 5.10 -3.88 7.80
N ARG A 100 5.00 -2.55 7.80
CA ARG A 100 5.52 -1.69 8.86
C ARG A 100 4.75 -1.82 10.17
N ALA A 101 5.44 -2.16 11.26
CA ALA A 101 4.82 -2.53 12.54
C ALA A 101 3.89 -1.43 13.11
N LYS A 102 4.29 -0.15 13.04
CA LYS A 102 3.47 0.99 13.51
C LYS A 102 2.18 1.14 12.71
N VAL A 103 2.24 0.89 11.40
CA VAL A 103 1.09 0.98 10.49
C VAL A 103 0.16 -0.22 10.71
N VAL A 104 0.71 -1.43 10.85
CA VAL A 104 -0.03 -2.63 11.21
C VAL A 104 -0.77 -2.47 12.53
N ALA A 105 -0.11 -1.95 13.57
CA ALA A 105 -0.74 -1.67 14.86
C ALA A 105 -1.90 -0.68 14.72
N MET A 106 -1.73 0.36 13.91
CA MET A 106 -2.78 1.32 13.60
C MET A 106 -4.00 0.67 12.92
N TRP A 107 -3.80 -0.17 11.91
CA TRP A 107 -4.88 -0.89 11.24
C TRP A 107 -5.62 -1.85 12.17
N ARG A 108 -4.89 -2.58 13.02
CA ARG A 108 -5.49 -3.46 14.03
C ARG A 108 -6.32 -2.67 15.05
N ALA A 109 -5.85 -1.49 15.46
CA ALA A 109 -6.60 -0.60 16.36
C ALA A 109 -7.89 -0.04 15.74
N LEU A 110 -7.99 -0.01 14.40
CA LEU A 110 -9.21 0.31 13.66
C LEU A 110 -10.17 -0.90 13.54
N GLY A 111 -9.82 -2.05 14.11
CA GLY A 111 -10.62 -3.27 14.05
C GLY A 111 -10.48 -4.06 12.74
N LEU A 112 -9.48 -3.74 11.91
CA LEU A 112 -9.26 -4.43 10.64
C LEU A 112 -8.45 -5.72 10.83
N THR A 113 -8.76 -6.72 10.00
CA THR A 113 -7.90 -7.89 9.84
C THR A 113 -6.65 -7.50 9.05
N VAL A 114 -5.46 -7.74 9.61
CA VAL A 114 -4.19 -7.34 9.00
C VAL A 114 -3.25 -8.52 8.85
N LEU A 115 -2.82 -8.76 7.62
CA LEU A 115 -1.78 -9.71 7.28
C LEU A 115 -0.45 -8.95 7.21
N GLN A 116 0.40 -9.14 8.22
CA GLN A 116 1.73 -8.53 8.22
C GLN A 116 2.68 -9.36 7.36
N VAL A 117 3.13 -8.81 6.23
CA VAL A 117 3.76 -9.60 5.15
C VAL A 117 5.29 -9.68 5.21
N ALA A 118 5.92 -8.92 6.10
CA ALA A 118 7.36 -8.93 6.36
C ALA A 118 7.66 -8.41 7.78
N GLU A 119 8.89 -8.59 8.23
CA GLU A 119 9.42 -7.89 9.41
C GLU A 119 9.32 -6.37 9.20
N GLY A 120 8.90 -5.65 10.24
CA GLY A 120 8.37 -4.29 10.10
C GLY A 120 8.95 -3.24 11.03
N ASP A 121 10.07 -3.53 11.70
CA ASP A 121 10.64 -2.65 12.74
C ASP A 121 11.54 -1.55 12.12
N PHE A 122 10.89 -0.56 11.50
CA PHE A 122 11.50 0.63 10.90
C PHE A 122 10.52 1.81 10.86
#